data_AF-A0A6V8L7R7-F1
#
_entry.id   AF-A0A6V8L7R7-F1
#
_cell.length_a   1.000
_cell.length_b   1.000
_cell.length_c   1.000
_cell.angle_alpha   90.00
_cell.angle_beta   90.00
_cell.angle_gamma   90.00
#
_symmetry.space_group_name_H-M   'P 1'
#
loop_
_entity.id
_entity.type
_entity.pdbx_description
1 polymer ?
#
loop_
_entity_poly.entity_id
_entity_poly.type
_entity_poly.pdbx_seq_one_letter_code
_entity_poly.pdbx_strand_id
1 'polypeptide(L)'
;MEWVTFDRRDPTVVVELIRSVAVSGDPGEYGDGVEVVIEAPGPSFLRDIFGAEPASAHIAVTKPGGEVGYPFHVRLVSDQGGDAGRQAPARRGWAISNSAGLAFLMQKGAPGAGYDWADLLDGAIAALTALRTDAADPGWRAGVDRAVFRAYW
;
A
#
# COMPACT_ATOMS: atom_id res chain seq x y z
N MET A 1 15.75 1.99 -0.78
CA MET A 1 14.54 2.25 -1.59
C MET A 1 14.71 3.58 -2.31
N GLU A 2 14.49 3.62 -3.62
CA GLU A 2 14.38 4.85 -4.41
C GLU A 2 12.93 5.33 -4.41
N TRP A 3 12.73 6.65 -4.23
CA TRP A 3 11.40 7.26 -4.12
C TRP A 3 11.07 8.08 -5.37
N VAL A 4 9.87 7.89 -5.93
CA VAL A 4 9.28 8.75 -6.94
C VAL A 4 8.23 9.64 -6.30
N THR A 5 8.24 10.93 -6.62
CA THR A 5 7.18 11.86 -6.20
C THR A 5 6.07 11.90 -7.23
N PHE A 6 4.82 12.10 -6.79
CA PHE A 6 3.66 12.13 -7.70
C PHE A 6 2.55 13.04 -7.17
N ASP A 7 1.63 13.45 -8.05
CA ASP A 7 0.37 14.08 -7.66
C ASP A 7 -0.67 12.98 -7.47
N ARG A 8 -1.33 12.92 -6.31
CA ARG A 8 -2.37 11.91 -6.03
C ARG A 8 -3.56 11.96 -7.00
N ARG A 9 -3.77 13.09 -7.69
CA ARG A 9 -4.80 13.26 -8.74
C ARG A 9 -4.35 12.76 -10.11
N ASP A 10 -3.04 12.59 -10.31
CA ASP A 10 -2.44 11.96 -11.49
C ASP A 10 -1.39 10.91 -11.05
N PRO A 11 -1.85 9.75 -10.55
CA PRO A 11 -0.96 8.75 -10.00
C PRO A 11 -0.39 7.79 -11.07
N THR A 12 -0.40 8.21 -12.35
CA THR A 12 -0.02 7.37 -13.51
C THR A 12 1.37 6.77 -13.36
N VAL A 13 2.35 7.55 -12.88
CA VAL A 13 3.72 7.08 -12.65
C VAL A 13 3.80 5.92 -11.66
N VAL A 14 2.92 5.90 -10.65
CA VAL A 14 2.88 4.85 -9.63
C VAL A 14 2.17 3.60 -10.16
N VAL A 15 1.14 3.75 -11.00
CA VAL A 15 0.52 2.60 -11.70
C VAL A 15 1.54 1.89 -12.59
N GLU A 16 2.34 2.64 -13.34
CA GLU A 16 3.40 2.05 -14.17
C GLU A 16 4.52 1.42 -13.33
N LEU A 17 4.85 1.99 -12.17
CA LEU A 17 5.76 1.38 -11.21
C LEU A 17 5.24 0.02 -10.71
N ILE A 18 3.98 -0.05 -10.26
CA ILE A 18 3.34 -1.30 -9.81
C ILE A 18 3.34 -2.34 -10.93
N ARG A 19 2.98 -1.94 -12.15
CA ARG A 19 2.97 -2.83 -13.32
C ARG A 19 4.37 -3.36 -13.62
N SER A 20 5.38 -2.49 -13.64
CA SER A 20 6.78 -2.87 -13.89
C SER A 20 7.27 -3.91 -12.88
N VAL A 21 6.97 -3.67 -11.60
CA VAL A 21 7.31 -4.58 -10.50
C VAL A 21 6.58 -5.92 -10.64
N ALA A 22 5.29 -5.91 -11.02
CA ALA A 22 4.53 -7.13 -11.23
C ALA A 22 5.08 -7.97 -12.39
N VAL A 23 5.50 -7.33 -13.48
CA VAL A 23 6.06 -7.99 -14.67
C VAL A 23 7.45 -8.55 -14.40
N SER A 24 8.28 -7.87 -13.60
CA SER A 24 9.65 -8.31 -13.33
C SER A 24 9.70 -9.63 -12.54
N GLY A 25 8.66 -9.94 -11.77
CA GLY A 25 8.62 -11.11 -10.91
C GLY A 25 9.74 -11.11 -9.86
N ASP A 26 10.16 -9.92 -9.42
CA ASP A 26 11.25 -9.70 -8.46
C ASP A 26 10.95 -10.48 -7.16
N PRO A 27 11.83 -11.41 -6.75
CA PRO A 27 11.65 -12.15 -5.50
C PRO A 27 11.93 -11.29 -4.26
N GLY A 28 12.43 -10.06 -4.41
CA GLY A 28 12.92 -9.26 -3.29
C GLY A 28 14.26 -9.79 -2.75
N GLU A 29 14.73 -9.15 -1.68
CA GLU A 29 15.99 -9.50 -1.02
C GLU A 29 15.92 -10.87 -0.33
N TYR A 30 14.77 -11.20 0.26
CA TYR A 30 14.57 -12.41 1.06
C TYR A 30 13.74 -13.51 0.38
N GLY A 31 13.28 -13.29 -0.86
CA GLY A 31 12.47 -14.27 -1.59
C GLY A 31 10.95 -14.16 -1.36
N ASP A 32 10.51 -13.29 -0.45
CA ASP A 32 9.10 -13.10 -0.08
C ASP A 32 8.35 -12.10 -0.99
N GLY A 33 9.03 -11.63 -2.04
CA GLY A 33 8.51 -10.67 -3.00
C GLY A 33 8.86 -9.22 -2.64
N VAL A 34 8.10 -8.30 -3.22
CA VAL A 34 8.32 -6.86 -3.10
C VAL A 34 6.99 -6.14 -2.86
N GLU A 35 7.08 -5.00 -2.20
CA GLU A 35 5.93 -4.12 -1.94
C GLU A 35 6.13 -2.79 -2.64
N VAL A 36 5.07 -2.24 -3.23
CA VAL A 36 5.05 -0.82 -3.59
C VAL A 36 4.50 -0.05 -2.41
N VAL A 37 5.34 0.75 -1.78
CA VAL A 37 5.01 1.58 -0.63
C VAL A 37 4.61 2.95 -1.12
N ILE A 38 3.43 3.41 -0.73
CA ILE A 38 2.92 4.76 -0.98
C ILE A 38 2.85 5.47 0.36
N GLU A 39 3.46 6.65 0.45
CA GLU A 39 3.41 7.46 1.66
C GLU A 39 2.61 8.74 1.41
N ALA A 40 1.68 9.01 2.33
CA ALA A 40 1.05 10.32 2.40
C ALA A 40 1.99 11.33 3.05
N PRO A 41 2.04 12.58 2.54
CA PRO A 41 2.81 13.63 3.18
C PRO A 41 2.22 13.94 4.55
N GLY A 42 3.09 14.12 5.54
CA GLY A 42 2.73 14.59 6.88
C GLY A 42 3.43 15.90 7.24
N PRO A 43 3.02 16.58 8.32
CA PRO A 43 3.75 17.73 8.84
C PRO A 43 5.17 17.29 9.17
N SER A 44 6.16 17.92 8.53
CA SER A 44 7.59 17.66 8.78
C SER A 44 7.92 17.76 10.27
N PHE A 45 7.28 18.68 11.00
CA PHE A 45 7.52 18.90 12.43
C PHE A 45 7.21 17.68 13.31
N LEU A 46 6.18 16.87 13.00
CA LEU A 46 5.84 15.69 13.80
C LEU A 46 6.85 14.55 13.57
N ARG A 47 7.36 14.45 12.34
CA ARG A 47 8.40 13.49 11.98
C ARG A 47 9.73 13.83 12.66
N ASP A 48 10.08 15.11 12.67
CA ASP A 48 11.35 15.60 13.21
C ASP A 48 11.41 15.55 14.76
N ILE A 49 10.26 15.69 15.43
CA ILE A 49 10.21 15.74 16.91
C ILE A 49 9.86 14.38 17.53
N PHE A 50 8.92 13.63 16.93
CA PHE A 50 8.39 12.40 17.54
C PHE A 50 8.85 11.13 16.85
N GLY A 51 9.63 11.23 15.77
CA GLY A 51 9.97 10.06 14.95
C GLY A 51 8.74 9.39 14.36
N ALA A 52 7.61 10.11 14.24
CA ALA A 52 6.35 9.55 13.78
C ALA A 52 6.52 9.04 12.34
N GLU A 53 6.28 7.74 12.12
CA GLU A 53 6.31 7.18 10.78
C GLU A 53 5.19 7.77 9.94
N PRO A 54 5.45 8.12 8.67
CA PRO A 54 4.40 8.58 7.77
C PRO A 54 3.33 7.49 7.63
N ALA A 55 2.07 7.91 7.49
CA ALA A 55 1.04 6.95 7.14
C ALA A 55 1.33 6.42 5.74
N SER A 56 1.44 5.10 5.61
CA SER A 56 1.80 4.45 4.35
C SER A 56 0.85 3.32 4.01
N ALA A 57 0.72 3.08 2.71
CA ALA A 57 -0.03 1.99 2.13
C ALA A 57 0.93 1.12 1.35
N HIS A 58 1.00 -0.16 1.73
CA HIS A 58 1.89 -1.15 1.16
C HIS A 58 1.08 -2.05 0.25
N ILE A 59 1.27 -1.89 -1.07
CA ILE A 59 0.65 -2.76 -2.07
C ILE A 59 1.57 -3.96 -2.26
N ALA A 60 1.14 -5.13 -1.78
CA ALA A 60 1.87 -6.37 -1.99
C ALA A 60 1.77 -6.78 -3.47
N VAL A 61 2.91 -6.83 -4.15
CA VAL A 61 3.00 -7.33 -5.53
C VAL A 61 3.52 -8.76 -5.48
N THR A 62 2.67 -9.68 -5.05
CA THR A 62 3.02 -11.10 -5.01
C THR A 62 2.79 -11.75 -6.38
N LYS A 63 3.66 -12.70 -6.75
CA LYS A 63 3.43 -13.54 -7.93
C LYS A 63 2.05 -14.22 -7.82
N PRO A 64 1.31 -14.34 -8.93
CA PRO A 64 0.16 -15.23 -8.96
C PRO A 64 0.59 -16.65 -8.56
N GLY A 65 0.00 -17.20 -7.48
CA GLY A 65 0.34 -18.52 -6.92
C GLY A 65 1.18 -18.52 -5.64
N GLY A 66 1.45 -17.38 -5.00
CA GLY A 66 2.04 -17.34 -3.64
C GLY A 66 1.15 -17.99 -2.57
N GLU A 67 1.75 -18.56 -1.52
CA GLU A 67 1.07 -19.34 -0.46
C GLU A 67 -0.09 -18.61 0.24
N VAL A 68 -0.08 -17.27 0.24
CA VAL A 68 -1.14 -16.47 0.85
C VAL A 68 -2.28 -16.31 -0.16
N GLY A 69 -3.34 -17.10 0.00
CA GLY A 69 -4.53 -17.17 -0.88
C GLY A 69 -5.38 -15.90 -1.01
N TYR A 70 -4.85 -14.72 -0.64
CA TYR A 70 -5.44 -13.41 -0.94
C TYR A 70 -4.58 -12.71 -1.98
N PRO A 71 -4.99 -12.70 -3.25
CA PRO A 71 -4.11 -12.30 -4.34
C PRO A 71 -3.74 -10.81 -4.30
N PHE A 72 -4.57 -9.96 -3.66
CA PHE A 72 -4.40 -8.50 -3.66
C PHE A 72 -4.77 -7.89 -2.30
N HIS A 73 -3.79 -7.31 -1.61
CA HIS A 73 -4.07 -6.52 -0.42
C HIS A 73 -3.18 -5.28 -0.34
N VAL A 74 -3.74 -4.25 0.29
CA VAL A 74 -3.05 -3.06 0.75
C VAL A 74 -2.94 -3.18 2.26
N ARG A 75 -1.72 -3.23 2.79
CA ARG A 75 -1.50 -3.09 4.23
C ARG A 75 -1.33 -1.62 4.57
N LEU A 76 -2.12 -1.11 5.51
CA LEU A 76 -1.98 0.25 6.03
C LEU A 76 -1.03 0.22 7.22
N VAL A 77 -0.05 1.12 7.22
CA VAL A 77 0.86 1.36 8.34
C VAL A 77 0.63 2.79 8.82
N SER A 78 0.28 2.93 10.10
CA SER A 78 0.01 4.21 10.75
C SER A 78 0.15 4.05 12.26
N ASP A 79 0.14 5.18 12.96
CA ASP A 79 0.09 5.27 14.42
C ASP A 79 -1.17 4.64 15.04
N GLN A 80 -2.22 4.45 14.23
CA GLN A 80 -3.48 3.81 14.64
C GLN A 80 -3.44 2.28 14.55
N GLY A 81 -2.38 1.69 14.00
CA GLY A 81 -2.24 0.24 13.83
C GLY A 81 -3.47 -0.39 13.15
N GLY A 82 -4.04 -1.43 13.78
CA GLY A 82 -5.19 -2.15 13.26
C GLY A 82 -6.48 -1.33 13.20
N ASP A 83 -6.63 -0.28 13.99
CA ASP A 83 -7.83 0.57 13.95
C ASP A 83 -7.91 1.43 12.70
N ALA A 84 -6.80 1.58 11.95
CA ALA A 84 -6.75 2.29 10.68
C ALA A 84 -7.80 1.78 9.66
N GLY A 85 -8.10 0.48 9.68
CA GLY A 85 -9.11 -0.10 8.78
C GLY A 85 -10.53 0.44 9.04
N ARG A 86 -10.83 0.91 10.26
CA ARG A 86 -12.14 1.54 10.56
C ARG A 86 -12.29 2.92 9.95
N GLN A 87 -11.18 3.58 9.62
CA GLN A 87 -11.18 4.91 8.99
C GLN A 87 -11.15 4.80 7.47
N ALA A 88 -10.73 3.67 6.91
CA ALA A 88 -10.74 3.47 5.48
C ALA A 88 -12.18 3.49 4.92
N PRO A 89 -12.43 4.20 3.81
CA PRO A 89 -13.76 4.32 3.24
C PRO A 89 -14.27 2.97 2.71
N ALA A 90 -15.56 2.70 2.91
CA ALA A 90 -16.19 1.51 2.34
C ALA A 90 -16.20 1.60 0.81
N ARG A 91 -15.71 0.56 0.13
CA ARG A 91 -15.67 0.46 -1.33
C ARG A 91 -16.36 -0.82 -1.80
N ARG A 92 -17.18 -0.72 -2.85
CA ARG A 92 -17.85 -1.88 -3.44
C ARG A 92 -16.79 -2.81 -4.04
N GLY A 93 -16.91 -4.11 -3.78
CA GLY A 93 -15.93 -5.09 -4.26
C GLY A 93 -14.67 -5.17 -3.39
N TRP A 94 -14.62 -4.48 -2.24
CA TRP A 94 -13.51 -4.55 -1.31
C TRP A 94 -13.94 -5.19 0.02
N ALA A 95 -12.96 -5.72 0.75
CA ALA A 95 -13.06 -6.16 2.13
C ALA A 95 -12.02 -5.43 2.97
N ILE A 96 -12.34 -5.20 4.24
CA ILE A 96 -11.43 -4.60 5.23
C ILE A 96 -11.25 -5.62 6.35
N SER A 97 -10.02 -5.85 6.78
CA SER A 97 -9.68 -6.73 7.89
C SER A 97 -8.69 -6.05 8.83
N ASN A 98 -8.95 -6.16 10.13
CA ASN A 98 -8.04 -5.70 11.17
C ASN A 98 -7.55 -6.94 11.93
N SER A 99 -6.27 -7.26 11.81
CA SER A 99 -5.69 -8.47 12.40
C SER A 99 -4.26 -8.23 12.84
N ALA A 100 -3.87 -8.83 13.97
CA ALA A 100 -2.51 -8.73 14.52
C ALA A 100 -1.97 -7.28 14.64
N GLY A 101 -2.83 -6.31 14.96
CA GLY A 101 -2.45 -4.90 15.06
C GLY A 101 -2.22 -4.20 13.71
N LEU A 102 -2.61 -4.83 12.60
CA LEU A 102 -2.50 -4.31 11.23
C LEU A 102 -3.88 -4.16 10.59
N ALA A 103 -3.98 -3.22 9.65
CA ALA A 103 -5.16 -3.01 8.84
C ALA A 103 -4.87 -3.39 7.38
N PHE A 104 -5.79 -4.18 6.80
CA PHE A 104 -5.69 -4.69 5.43
C PHE A 104 -6.93 -4.31 4.63
N LEU A 105 -6.72 -3.77 3.44
CA LEU A 105 -7.74 -3.58 2.41
C LEU A 105 -7.52 -4.64 1.34
N MET A 106 -8.57 -5.39 1.00
CA MET A 106 -8.48 -6.50 0.05
C MET A 106 -9.48 -6.27 -1.06
N GLN A 107 -9.00 -6.22 -2.30
CA GLN A 107 -9.87 -6.19 -3.46
C GLN A 107 -10.39 -7.62 -3.71
N LYS A 108 -11.71 -7.78 -3.76
CA LYS A 108 -12.35 -9.08 -4.05
C LYS A 108 -12.20 -9.36 -5.54
N GLY A 109 -11.24 -10.21 -5.90
CA GLY A 109 -11.12 -10.72 -7.26
C GLY A 109 -12.23 -11.72 -7.60
N ALA A 110 -12.55 -11.84 -8.88
CA ALA A 110 -13.20 -13.02 -9.43
C ALA A 110 -12.10 -13.98 -9.95
N PRO A 111 -12.28 -15.32 -9.89
CA PRO A 111 -11.34 -16.26 -10.49
C PRO A 111 -11.06 -15.90 -11.96
N GLY A 112 -9.79 -15.69 -12.32
CA GLY A 112 -9.36 -15.33 -13.68
C GLY A 112 -9.48 -13.84 -14.05
N ALA A 113 -9.92 -12.97 -13.14
CA ALA A 113 -9.86 -11.52 -13.35
C ALA A 113 -8.40 -11.05 -13.41
N GLY A 114 -8.08 -10.21 -14.39
CA GLY A 114 -6.79 -9.55 -14.49
C GLY A 114 -6.60 -8.49 -13.39
N TYR A 115 -5.36 -8.02 -13.25
CA TYR A 115 -5.01 -7.02 -12.25
C TYR A 115 -5.59 -5.64 -12.57
N ASP A 116 -6.34 -5.05 -11.64
CA ASP A 116 -6.70 -3.63 -11.69
C ASP A 116 -5.79 -2.83 -10.75
N TRP A 117 -4.58 -2.55 -11.23
CA TRP A 117 -3.58 -1.78 -10.49
C TRP A 117 -4.04 -0.35 -10.18
N ALA A 118 -4.90 0.21 -11.03
CA ALA A 118 -5.44 1.55 -10.84
C ALA A 118 -6.43 1.57 -9.67
N ASP A 119 -7.35 0.60 -9.58
CA ASP A 119 -8.27 0.50 -8.43
C ASP A 119 -7.51 0.19 -7.13
N LEU A 120 -6.46 -0.64 -7.17
CA LEU A 120 -5.62 -0.89 -6.00
C LEU A 120 -4.96 0.38 -5.46
N LEU A 121 -4.40 1.18 -6.37
CA LEU A 121 -3.76 2.44 -6.04
C LEU A 121 -4.78 3.49 -5.57
N ASP A 122 -5.93 3.59 -6.23
CA ASP A 122 -7.02 4.50 -5.83
C ASP A 122 -7.54 4.14 -4.42
N GLY A 123 -7.70 2.84 -4.13
CA GLY A 123 -8.04 2.35 -2.79
C GLY A 123 -7.00 2.73 -1.73
N ALA A 124 -5.71 2.60 -2.05
CA ALA A 124 -4.61 3.00 -1.18
C ALA A 124 -4.60 4.52 -0.90
N ILE A 125 -4.71 5.35 -1.94
CA ILE A 125 -4.74 6.82 -1.83
C ILE A 125 -5.98 7.27 -1.03
N ALA A 126 -7.14 6.66 -1.28
CA ALA A 126 -8.37 6.99 -0.57
C ALA A 126 -8.26 6.66 0.94
N ALA A 127 -7.69 5.51 1.29
CA ALA A 127 -7.47 5.13 2.68
C ALA A 127 -6.46 6.05 3.38
N LEU A 128 -5.35 6.35 2.72
CA LEU A 128 -4.35 7.29 3.26
C LEU A 128 -4.92 8.70 3.44
N THR A 129 -5.73 9.17 2.51
CA THR A 129 -6.42 10.47 2.63
C THR A 129 -7.41 10.48 3.81
N ALA A 130 -8.08 9.35 4.08
CA ALA A 130 -8.99 9.23 5.22
C ALA A 130 -8.25 9.20 6.56
N LEU A 131 -7.10 8.51 6.62
CA LEU A 131 -6.23 8.48 7.80
C LEU A 131 -5.53 9.81 8.06
N ARG A 132 -5.21 10.53 6.98
CA ARG A 132 -4.46 11.80 6.99
C ARG A 132 -5.26 12.86 6.24
N THR A 133 -6.30 13.36 6.89
CA THR A 133 -7.10 14.46 6.37
C THR A 133 -6.31 15.77 6.25
N ASP A 134 -5.18 15.86 6.96
CA ASP A 134 -4.20 16.92 6.93
C ASP A 134 -3.14 16.77 5.82
N ALA A 135 -3.13 15.66 5.09
CA ALA A 135 -2.15 15.42 4.04
C ALA A 135 -2.28 16.48 2.93
N ALA A 136 -1.20 17.24 2.73
CA ALA A 136 -1.11 18.19 1.64
C ALA A 136 -1.09 17.47 0.28
N ASP A 137 -1.51 18.16 -0.79
CA ASP A 137 -1.36 17.64 -2.16
C ASP A 137 0.12 17.50 -2.59
N PRO A 138 1.05 18.42 -2.28
CA PRO A 138 2.47 18.19 -2.55
C PRO A 138 3.10 17.21 -1.54
N GLY A 139 3.98 16.34 -2.02
CA GLY A 139 4.85 15.49 -1.18
C GLY A 139 4.47 14.01 -1.10
N TRP A 140 3.44 13.59 -1.85
CA TRP A 140 3.17 12.17 -2.04
C TRP A 140 4.34 11.49 -2.75
N ARG A 141 4.69 10.30 -2.28
CA ARG A 141 5.80 9.53 -2.83
C ARG A 141 5.53 8.05 -2.80
N ALA A 142 6.07 7.34 -3.78
CA ALA A 142 6.01 5.90 -3.88
C ALA A 142 7.40 5.30 -4.07
N GLY A 143 7.63 4.10 -3.58
CA GLY A 143 8.91 3.41 -3.68
C GLY A 143 8.74 1.90 -3.65
N VAL A 144 9.72 1.18 -4.18
CA VAL A 144 9.74 -0.30 -4.16
C VAL A 144 10.53 -0.78 -2.96
N ASP A 145 9.85 -1.48 -2.06
CA ASP A 145 10.48 -2.17 -0.95
C ASP A 145 10.84 -3.59 -1.37
N ARG A 146 12.13 -3.90 -1.28
CA ARG A 146 12.68 -5.22 -1.57
C ARG A 146 13.05 -5.97 -0.30
N ALA A 147 13.09 -5.30 0.85
CA ALA A 147 13.46 -5.89 2.14
C ALA A 147 12.26 -6.54 2.84
N VAL A 148 11.21 -6.88 2.09
CA VAL A 148 10.01 -7.55 2.62
C VAL A 148 10.41 -8.90 3.16
N PHE A 149 10.18 -9.09 4.46
CA PHE A 149 10.36 -10.36 5.15
C PHE A 149 9.01 -10.78 5.75
N ARG A 150 8.52 -11.97 5.39
CA ARG A 150 7.29 -12.52 5.95
C ARG A 150 7.66 -13.59 6.96
N ALA A 151 7.43 -13.30 8.24
CA ALA A 151 7.49 -14.35 9.25
C ALA A 151 6.37 -15.36 8.96
N TYR A 152 6.76 -16.56 8.50
CA TYR A 152 5.88 -17.70 8.41
C TYR A 152 5.52 -18.11 9.85
N TRP A 153 4.26 -17.93 10.24
CA TRP A 153 3.71 -18.38 11.53
C TRP A 153 2.94 -19.68 11.32
#